data_AF-A0A0X8X3Y5-F1
#
_entry.id   AF-A0A0X8X3Y5-F1
#
_cell.length_a   1.000
_cell.length_b   1.000
_cell.length_c   1.000
_cell.angle_alpha   90.00
_cell.angle_beta   90.00
_cell.angle_gamma   90.00
#
_symmetry.space_group_name_H-M   'P 1'
#
loop_
_entity.id
_entity.type
_entity.pdbx_description
1 polymer ?
#
loop_
_entity_poly.entity_id
_entity_poly.type
_entity_poly.pdbx_seq_one_letter_code
_entity_poly.pdbx_strand_id
1 'polypeptide(L)'
;MRTDIENTLLNKILDLPSIKNHVLTWQAEGQKVVFTNGVFDLLHIGHLTYMAKAAELGDKLIIGLNSDASVKRIKGDDRPVNDQNSRAALLAALFLLTRSPFLRKIPLQISSKHYCLIYW
;
A
#
# COMPACT_ATOMS: atom_id res chain seq x y z
N MET A 1 2.10 -17.12 20.56
CA MET A 1 3.41 -16.63 20.07
C MET A 1 3.50 -16.53 18.54
N ARG A 2 3.23 -17.58 17.74
CA ARG A 2 3.13 -17.43 16.26
C ARG A 2 1.92 -16.58 15.82
N THR A 3 0.80 -16.77 16.50
CA THR A 3 -0.48 -16.09 16.20
C THR A 3 -0.46 -14.58 16.46
N ASP A 4 0.29 -14.10 17.44
CA ASP A 4 0.28 -12.69 17.85
C ASP A 4 0.97 -11.79 16.81
N ILE A 5 2.06 -12.30 16.23
CA ILE A 5 2.80 -11.64 15.14
C ILE A 5 1.95 -11.65 13.88
N GLU A 6 1.35 -12.79 13.52
CA GLU A 6 0.45 -12.89 12.37
C GLU A 6 -0.73 -11.92 12.49
N ASN A 7 -1.37 -11.84 13.66
CA ASN A 7 -2.44 -10.89 13.92
C ASN A 7 -1.97 -9.43 13.79
N THR A 8 -0.77 -9.11 14.30
CA THR A 8 -0.18 -7.76 14.16
C THR A 8 0.05 -7.40 12.70
N LEU A 9 0.49 -8.35 11.86
CA LEU A 9 0.70 -8.14 10.44
C LEU A 9 -0.62 -7.97 9.70
N LEU A 10 -1.62 -8.79 10.02
CA LEU A 10 -2.96 -8.72 9.41
C LEU A 10 -3.68 -7.41 9.76
N ASN A 11 -3.50 -6.88 10.98
CA ASN A 11 -4.07 -5.59 11.38
C ASN A 11 -3.53 -4.41 10.58
N LYS A 12 -2.35 -4.54 9.97
CA LYS A 12 -1.80 -3.54 9.06
C LYS A 12 -2.37 -3.64 7.64
N ILE A 13 -3.22 -4.62 7.34
CA ILE A 13 -3.82 -4.81 6.02
C ILE A 13 -5.27 -4.33 6.09
N LEU A 14 -5.49 -3.13 5.60
CA LEU A 14 -6.80 -2.49 5.62
C LEU A 14 -7.51 -2.57 4.26
N ASP A 15 -8.84 -2.62 4.30
CA ASP A 15 -9.69 -2.45 3.14
C ASP A 15 -9.96 -0.95 2.85
N LEU A 16 -10.58 -0.68 1.70
CA LEU A 16 -10.79 0.69 1.24
C LEU A 16 -11.70 1.52 2.17
N PRO A 17 -12.82 1.00 2.70
CA PRO A 17 -13.63 1.73 3.66
C PRO A 17 -12.86 2.08 4.93
N SER A 18 -12.12 1.12 5.50
CA SER A 18 -11.37 1.34 6.74
C SER A 18 -10.26 2.36 6.55
N ILE A 19 -9.47 2.25 5.48
CA ILE A 19 -8.39 3.21 5.23
C ILE A 19 -8.93 4.62 4.98
N LYS A 20 -10.08 4.75 4.32
CA LYS A 20 -10.71 6.07 4.10
C LYS A 20 -11.03 6.75 5.43
N ASN A 21 -11.55 6.00 6.40
CA ASN A 21 -11.81 6.51 7.74
C ASN A 21 -10.51 6.93 8.44
N HIS A 22 -9.47 6.11 8.38
CA HIS A 22 -8.16 6.47 8.95
C HIS A 22 -7.56 7.72 8.30
N VAL A 23 -7.64 7.86 6.97
CA VAL A 23 -7.17 9.05 6.25
C VAL A 23 -7.91 10.30 6.71
N LEU A 24 -9.23 10.23 6.85
CA LEU A 24 -10.02 11.36 7.36
C LEU A 24 -9.60 11.74 8.78
N THR A 25 -9.37 10.76 9.65
CA THR A 25 -8.87 11.00 11.01
C THR A 25 -7.50 11.66 11.00
N TRP A 26 -6.53 11.11 10.26
CA TRP A 26 -5.18 11.66 10.16
C TRP A 26 -5.17 13.07 9.58
N GLN A 27 -6.03 13.33 8.59
CA GLN A 27 -6.19 14.67 8.03
C GLN A 27 -6.78 15.66 9.03
N ALA A 28 -7.77 15.24 9.82
CA ALA A 28 -8.33 16.06 10.89
C ALA A 28 -7.28 16.37 11.98
N GLU A 29 -6.32 15.47 12.19
CA GLU A 29 -5.15 15.66 13.05
C GLU A 29 -4.03 16.50 12.41
N GLY A 30 -4.19 16.96 11.16
CA GLY A 30 -3.19 17.75 10.44
C GLY A 30 -2.02 16.93 9.88
N GLN A 31 -2.11 15.60 9.88
CA GLN A 31 -1.05 14.71 9.37
C GLN A 31 -1.08 14.64 7.85
N LYS A 32 0.10 14.64 7.24
CA LYS A 32 0.30 14.48 5.80
C LYS A 32 0.32 13.01 5.42
N VAL A 33 -0.60 12.61 4.55
CA VAL A 33 -0.73 11.23 4.08
C VAL A 33 -0.13 11.09 2.69
N VAL A 34 0.82 10.17 2.53
CA VAL A 34 1.47 9.81 1.27
C VAL A 34 0.91 8.50 0.77
N PHE A 35 0.69 8.41 -0.54
CA PHE A 35 0.21 7.20 -1.18
C PHE A 35 1.13 6.75 -2.31
N THR A 36 1.35 5.44 -2.39
CA THR A 36 2.02 4.75 -3.48
C THR A 36 1.30 3.42 -3.77
N ASN A 37 1.50 2.85 -4.97
CA ASN A 37 1.06 1.50 -5.28
C ASN A 37 2.17 0.70 -5.98
N GLY A 38 1.98 -0.62 -6.05
CA GLY A 38 2.90 -1.48 -6.78
C GLY A 38 2.59 -2.97 -6.68
N VAL A 39 3.36 -3.74 -7.45
CA VAL A 39 3.25 -5.20 -7.50
C VAL A 39 4.01 -5.87 -6.35
N PHE A 40 5.24 -5.43 -6.09
CA PHE A 40 6.06 -5.89 -4.96
C PHE A 40 6.26 -7.42 -4.88
N ASP A 41 6.39 -8.08 -6.04
CA ASP A 41 6.50 -9.54 -6.15
C ASP A 41 7.86 -10.08 -5.67
N LEU A 42 8.95 -9.61 -6.31
CA LEU A 42 10.32 -9.88 -5.89
C LEU A 42 10.88 -8.61 -5.25
N LEU A 43 10.66 -8.44 -3.94
CA LEU A 43 11.20 -7.30 -3.22
C LEU A 43 12.72 -7.27 -3.32
N HIS A 44 13.24 -6.09 -3.66
CA HIS A 44 14.66 -5.81 -3.74
C HIS A 44 14.92 -4.39 -3.23
N ILE A 45 16.20 -4.05 -3.06
CA ILE A 45 16.62 -2.77 -2.46
C ILE A 45 15.99 -1.54 -3.13
N GLY A 46 15.78 -1.58 -4.45
CA GLY A 46 15.06 -0.55 -5.19
C GLY A 46 13.64 -0.26 -4.65
N HIS A 47 12.82 -1.29 -4.40
CA HIS A 47 11.49 -1.11 -3.81
C HIS A 47 11.58 -0.55 -2.39
N LEU A 48 12.53 -1.01 -1.59
CA LEU A 48 12.74 -0.52 -0.21
C LEU A 48 13.14 0.95 -0.19
N THR A 49 14.11 1.33 -1.01
CA THR A 49 14.59 2.71 -1.15
C THR A 49 13.48 3.63 -1.64
N TYR A 50 12.67 3.15 -2.57
CA TYR A 50 11.49 3.87 -3.06
C TYR A 50 10.45 4.10 -1.96
N MET A 51 10.08 3.07 -1.21
CA MET A 51 9.10 3.18 -0.12
C MET A 51 9.63 4.05 1.03
N ALA A 52 10.92 3.95 1.36
CA ALA A 52 11.57 4.79 2.36
C ALA A 52 11.50 6.27 1.97
N LYS A 53 11.88 6.60 0.72
CA LYS A 53 11.75 7.96 0.19
C LYS A 53 10.29 8.45 0.19
N ALA A 54 9.33 7.57 -0.10
CA ALA A 54 7.92 7.93 -0.03
C ALA A 54 7.47 8.22 1.41
N ALA A 55 7.94 7.43 2.38
CA ALA A 55 7.63 7.63 3.79
C ALA A 55 8.18 8.97 4.31
N GLU A 56 9.33 9.44 3.84
CA GLU A 56 9.90 10.75 4.21
C GLU A 56 9.04 11.96 3.77
N LEU A 57 8.11 11.77 2.82
CA LEU A 57 7.30 12.87 2.30
C LEU A 57 6.07 13.18 3.15
N GLY A 58 5.79 12.45 4.23
CA GLY A 58 4.68 12.73 5.13
C GLY A 58 4.71 11.89 6.41
N ASP A 59 3.64 11.96 7.19
CA ASP A 59 3.56 11.31 8.50
C ASP A 59 2.99 9.89 8.41
N LYS A 60 2.23 9.61 7.36
CA LYS A 60 1.58 8.31 7.10
C LYS A 60 1.84 7.89 5.66
N LEU A 61 2.34 6.67 5.47
CA LEU A 61 2.50 6.06 4.15
C LEU A 61 1.43 4.98 3.96
N ILE A 62 0.72 5.07 2.84
CA ILE A 62 -0.23 4.07 2.37
C ILE A 62 0.34 3.42 1.11
N ILE A 63 0.49 2.09 1.15
CA ILE A 63 0.94 1.30 0.01
C ILE A 63 -0.22 0.46 -0.50
N GLY A 64 -0.67 0.74 -1.72
CA GLY A 64 -1.66 -0.05 -2.44
C GLY A 64 -1.02 -1.27 -3.12
N LEU A 65 -1.46 -2.47 -2.77
CA LEU A 65 -0.99 -3.71 -3.41
C LEU A 65 -1.85 -4.10 -4.60
N ASN A 66 -1.22 -4.38 -5.75
CA ASN A 66 -1.93 -4.86 -6.93
C ASN A 66 -2.41 -6.32 -6.75
N SER A 67 -3.63 -6.61 -7.20
CA SER A 67 -4.17 -7.98 -7.22
C SER A 67 -3.49 -8.86 -8.26
N ASP A 68 -3.46 -10.17 -8.03
CA ASP A 68 -2.84 -11.13 -8.95
C ASP A 68 -3.44 -11.05 -10.36
N ALA A 69 -4.77 -10.92 -10.45
CA ALA A 69 -5.48 -10.75 -11.71
C ALA A 69 -5.07 -9.48 -12.47
N SER A 70 -4.77 -8.38 -11.76
CA SER A 70 -4.28 -7.16 -12.38
C SER A 70 -2.84 -7.31 -12.87
N VAL A 71 -2.00 -8.02 -12.12
CA VAL A 71 -0.59 -8.23 -12.45
C VAL A 71 -0.47 -9.14 -13.67
N LYS A 72 -1.22 -10.25 -13.72
CA LYS A 72 -1.26 -11.16 -14.88
C LYS A 72 -1.62 -10.43 -16.16
N ARG A 73 -2.62 -9.54 -16.10
CA ARG A 73 -3.05 -8.73 -17.24
C ARG A 73 -1.95 -7.79 -17.77
N ILE A 74 -1.08 -7.29 -16.89
CA ILE A 74 -0.05 -6.30 -17.24
C ILE A 74 1.26 -6.98 -17.64
N LYS A 75 1.63 -8.08 -16.96
CA LYS A 75 2.96 -8.70 -17.06
C LYS A 75 2.96 -10.10 -17.67
N GLY A 76 1.80 -10.64 -18.03
CA GLY A 76 1.63 -12.00 -18.53
C GLY A 76 1.33 -13.01 -17.40
N ASP A 77 0.90 -14.21 -17.79
CA ASP A 77 0.38 -15.23 -16.88
C ASP A 77 1.42 -15.79 -15.90
N ASP A 78 2.71 -15.70 -16.23
CA ASP A 78 3.83 -16.13 -15.40
C ASP A 78 4.11 -15.20 -14.20
N ARG A 79 3.36 -14.10 -14.07
CA ARG A 79 3.49 -13.13 -12.96
C ARG A 79 2.14 -12.82 -12.31
N PRO A 80 2.07 -12.71 -10.98
CA PRO A 80 3.17 -12.68 -10.02
C PRO A 80 3.63 -14.09 -9.61
N VAL A 81 4.89 -14.21 -9.16
CA VAL A 81 5.44 -15.46 -8.60
C VAL A 81 4.87 -15.73 -7.21
N ASN A 82 4.76 -14.68 -6.39
CA ASN A 82 4.14 -14.72 -5.07
C ASN A 82 2.69 -14.24 -5.15
N ASP A 83 1.77 -14.98 -4.53
CA ASP A 83 0.37 -14.59 -4.46
C ASP A 83 0.17 -13.28 -3.68
N GLN A 84 -0.99 -12.65 -3.86
CA GLN A 84 -1.31 -11.37 -3.23
C GLN A 84 -1.23 -11.37 -1.70
N ASN A 85 -1.57 -12.48 -1.03
CA ASN A 85 -1.56 -12.53 0.43
C ASN A 85 -0.13 -12.61 0.94
N SER A 86 0.71 -13.43 0.28
CA SER A 86 2.14 -13.53 0.58
C SER A 86 2.84 -12.18 0.40
N ARG A 87 2.55 -11.47 -0.71
CA ARG A 87 3.10 -10.12 -0.96
C ARG A 87 2.60 -9.10 0.08
N ALA A 88 1.33 -9.16 0.47
CA ALA A 88 0.77 -8.28 1.50
C ALA A 88 1.38 -8.55 2.89
N ALA A 89 1.57 -9.81 3.27
CA ALA A 89 2.19 -10.14 4.55
C ALA A 89 3.65 -9.64 4.63
N LEU A 90 4.42 -9.85 3.55
CA LEU A 90 5.81 -9.41 3.46
C LEU A 90 5.93 -7.89 3.60
N LEU A 91 5.09 -7.17 2.86
CA LEU A 91 5.05 -5.73 2.92
C LEU A 91 4.54 -5.22 4.29
N ALA A 92 3.65 -5.94 4.99
CA ALA A 92 3.10 -5.56 6.29
C ALA A 92 4.14 -5.73 7.42
N ALA A 93 5.08 -6.65 7.22
CA ALA A 93 6.24 -6.79 8.08
C ALA A 93 7.18 -5.58 7.97
N LEU A 94 7.23 -4.94 6.80
CA LEU A 94 8.13 -3.82 6.52
C LEU A 94 7.49 -2.44 6.76
N PHE A 95 6.21 -2.27 6.43
CA PHE A 95 5.49 -0.99 6.42
C PHE A 95 4.00 -1.16 6.80
N LEU A 96 3.28 -0.06 7.04
CA LEU A 96 1.82 -0.08 7.07
C LEU A 96 1.29 -0.27 5.64
N LEU A 97 0.36 -1.19 5.40
CA LEU A 97 -0.15 -1.46 4.04
C LEU A 97 -1.65 -1.22 3.89
N THR A 98 -2.10 -1.19 2.64
CA THR A 98 -3.52 -1.18 2.31
C THR A 98 -3.76 -2.09 1.11
N ARG A 99 -4.69 -3.03 1.24
CA ARG A 99 -5.04 -3.95 0.15
C ARG A 99 -6.23 -3.39 -0.60
N SER A 100 -6.05 -3.04 -1.87
CA SER A 100 -7.13 -2.65 -2.77
C SER A 100 -7.26 -3.65 -3.92
N PRO A 101 -8.39 -4.36 -4.06
CA PRO A 101 -8.72 -4.94 -5.35
C PRO A 101 -9.06 -3.76 -6.28
N PHE A 102 -8.54 -3.78 -7.52
CA PHE A 102 -8.89 -2.86 -8.60
C PHE A 102 -7.99 -1.61 -8.75
N LEU A 103 -7.14 -1.65 -9.79
CA LEU A 103 -6.44 -0.50 -10.36
C LEU A 103 -7.16 -0.06 -11.63
N ARG A 104 -8.01 0.95 -11.48
CA ARG A 104 -8.19 1.99 -12.50
C ARG A 104 -8.03 3.30 -11.75
N LYS A 105 -7.28 4.26 -12.33
CA LYS A 105 -7.01 5.61 -11.77
C LYS A 105 -8.05 5.94 -10.71
N ILE A 106 -7.70 5.82 -9.42
CA ILE A 106 -8.54 6.42 -8.40
C ILE A 106 -8.26 7.91 -8.57
N PRO A 107 -9.18 8.72 -9.12
CA PRO A 107 -9.06 10.14 -8.94
C PRO A 107 -9.52 10.33 -7.50
N LEU A 108 -8.60 10.23 -6.54
CA LEU A 108 -8.83 10.86 -5.25
C LEU A 108 -8.71 12.36 -5.49
N GLN A 109 -9.69 12.93 -6.20
CA GLN A 109 -10.03 14.33 -6.09
C GLN A 109 -10.64 14.50 -4.71
N ILE A 110 -9.79 14.61 -3.71
CA ILE A 110 -10.15 15.28 -2.46
C ILE A 110 -9.28 16.52 -2.41
N SER A 111 -9.93 17.64 -2.71
CA SER A 111 -9.38 18.98 -2.62
C SER A 111 -8.81 19.22 -1.22
N SER A 112 -7.51 19.51 -1.14
CA SER A 112 -6.85 20.45 -0.21
C SER A 112 -5.41 20.03 0.07
N LYS A 113 -4.45 20.90 -0.31
CA LYS A 113 -3.08 21.19 0.19
C LYS A 113 -2.16 20.11 0.87
N HIS A 114 -2.55 18.85 1.06
CA HIS A 114 -1.86 17.90 1.95
C HIS A 114 -1.55 16.53 1.32
N TYR A 115 -1.55 16.41 0.00
CA TYR A 115 -1.21 15.16 -0.69
C TYR A 115 0.13 15.24 -1.43
N CYS A 116 0.94 14.19 -1.29
CA CYS A 116 1.98 13.86 -2.26
C CYS A 116 1.61 12.53 -2.91
N LEU A 117 1.17 12.59 -4.17
CA LEU A 117 0.93 11.40 -4.98
C LEU A 117 2.23 11.13 -5.75
N ILE A 118 2.92 10.03 -5.41
CA ILE A 118 4.12 9.61 -6.14
C ILE A 118 3.67 8.63 -7.22
N TYR A 119 3.43 9.16 -8.43
CA TYR A 119 3.23 8.33 -9.62
C TYR A 119 4.56 8.13 -10.34
N TRP A 120 4.88 6.89 -10.69
CA TRP A 120 5.81 6.52 -11.77
C TRP A 120 5.16 5.44 -12.63
#